data_AF-A0A1M6HJL8-F1
#
_entry.id   AF-A0A1M6HJL8-F1
#
_cell.length_a   1.000
_cell.length_b   1.000
_cell.length_c   1.000
_cell.angle_alpha   90.00
_cell.angle_beta   90.00
_cell.angle_gamma   90.00
#
_symmetry.space_group_name_H-M   'P 1'
#
loop_
_entity.id
_entity.type
_entity.pdbx_description
1 polymer ?
#
loop_
_entity_poly.entity_id
_entity_poly.type
_entity_poly.pdbx_seq_one_letter_code
_entity_poly.pdbx_strand_id
1 'polypeptide(L)' 'MLHRYYLTQRPVSIGTQPKGFFSFSDDPGELPNGITYYGHVDYDRDLTDQEVKEYELYDGGKNFNALDG' A
#
# COMPACT_ATOMS: atom_id res chain seq x y z
N MET A 1 0.80 -1.02 14.96
CA MET A 1 0.11 0.00 14.15
C MET A 1 0.20 -0.46 12.71
N LEU A 2 -0.83 -0.26 11.89
CA LEU A 2 -0.77 -0.65 10.48
C LEU A 2 -0.31 0.53 9.61
N HIS A 3 0.49 0.21 8.60
CA HIS A 3 1.14 1.11 7.67
C HIS A 3 0.63 0.79 6.28
N ARG A 4 0.01 1.77 5.62
CA ARG A 4 -0.62 1.57 4.32
C ARG A 4 0.30 2.07 3.22
N TYR A 5 0.47 1.25 2.18
CA TYR A 5 1.20 1.60 0.98
C TYR A 5 0.33 1.39 -0.25
N TYR A 6 0.20 2.41 -1.07
CA TYR A 6 -0.63 2.38 -2.27
C TYR A 6 0.18 1.97 -3.49
N LEU A 7 -0.43 1.17 -4.36
CA LEU A 7 0.13 0.82 -5.65
C LEU A 7 -0.38 1.80 -6.70
N THR A 8 0.49 2.70 -7.16
CA THR A 8 0.10 3.78 -8.10
C THR A 8 0.46 3.46 -9.55
N GLN A 9 1.37 2.50 -9.76
CA GLN A 9 1.89 2.17 -11.09
C GLN A 9 1.22 0.95 -11.72
N ARG A 10 0.70 0.02 -10.91
CA ARG A 10 0.14 -1.26 -11.34
C ARG A 10 -0.88 -1.82 -10.34
N PRO A 11 -1.83 -2.67 -10.78
CA PRO A 11 -2.73 -3.39 -9.88
C PRO A 11 -2.04 -4.33 -8.91
N VAL A 12 -2.71 -4.62 -7.79
CA VAL A 12 -2.26 -5.62 -6.82
C VAL A 12 -2.26 -7.00 -7.48
N SER A 13 -1.09 -7.64 -7.50
CA SER A 13 -0.90 -9.00 -8.01
C SER A 13 0.22 -9.70 -7.26
N ILE A 14 0.37 -11.01 -7.45
CA ILE A 14 1.43 -11.77 -6.79
C ILE A 14 2.79 -11.23 -7.26
N GLY A 15 3.60 -10.74 -6.32
CA GLY A 15 4.94 -10.20 -6.60
C GLY A 15 4.98 -8.71 -6.98
N THR A 16 3.86 -7.98 -6.89
CA THR A 16 3.85 -6.52 -7.09
C THR A 16 4.13 -5.71 -5.83
N GLN A 17 4.35 -6.40 -4.71
CA GLN A 17 4.55 -5.84 -3.38
C GLN A 17 5.56 -6.70 -2.60
N PRO A 18 6.21 -6.12 -1.57
CA PRO A 18 7.02 -6.88 -0.63
C PRO A 18 6.25 -8.02 0.04
N LYS A 19 6.99 -9.00 0.54
CA LYS A 19 6.41 -10.12 1.30
C LYS A 19 6.04 -9.68 2.72
N GLY A 20 5.08 -10.39 3.31
CA GLY A 20 4.68 -10.19 4.70
C GLY A 20 3.70 -9.05 4.91
N PHE A 21 2.86 -8.73 3.92
CA PHE A 21 1.72 -7.84 4.13
C PHE A 21 0.71 -8.50 5.07
N PHE A 22 0.09 -7.67 5.90
CA PHE A 22 -0.97 -8.06 6.82
C PHE A 22 -2.31 -8.17 6.10
N SER A 23 -2.62 -7.20 5.23
CA SER A 23 -3.83 -7.17 4.41
C SER A 23 -3.58 -6.44 3.10
N PHE A 24 -4.51 -6.57 2.15
CA PHE A 24 -4.51 -5.82 0.90
C PHE A 24 -5.94 -5.54 0.42
N SER A 25 -6.08 -4.55 -0.46
CA SER A 25 -7.29 -4.28 -1.24
C SER A 25 -6.89 -3.95 -2.68
N ASP A 26 -7.62 -4.50 -3.64
CA ASP A 26 -7.50 -4.22 -5.07
C ASP A 26 -8.53 -3.19 -5.58
N ASP A 27 -9.23 -2.51 -4.66
CA ASP A 27 -10.14 -1.43 -5.02
C ASP A 27 -9.35 -0.16 -5.41
N PRO A 28 -9.53 0.37 -6.64
CA PRO A 28 -8.85 1.57 -7.09
C PRO A 28 -9.49 2.84 -6.54
N GLY A 29 -8.70 3.90 -6.37
CA GLY A 29 -9.21 5.18 -5.90
C GLY A 29 -8.26 6.35 -6.18
N GLU A 30 -8.53 7.49 -5.55
CA GLU A 30 -7.71 8.71 -5.65
C GLU A 30 -7.35 9.22 -4.25
N LEU A 31 -6.09 9.59 -4.06
CA LEU A 31 -5.58 10.20 -2.83
C LEU A 31 -5.88 11.71 -2.80
N PRO A 32 -5.88 12.37 -1.62
CA PRO A 32 -6.20 13.81 -1.51
C PRO A 32 -5.29 14.75 -2.32
N ASN A 33 -4.13 14.29 -2.76
CA ASN A 33 -3.20 15.01 -3.62
C ASN A 33 -3.41 14.77 -5.12
N GLY A 34 -4.48 14.06 -5.51
CA GLY A 34 -4.83 13.74 -6.90
C GLY A 34 -4.09 12.55 -7.50
N ILE A 35 -3.34 11.77 -6.70
CA ILE A 35 -2.69 10.54 -7.16
C ILE A 35 -3.72 9.42 -7.18
N THR A 36 -3.90 8.79 -8.35
CA THR A 36 -4.71 7.58 -8.46
C THR A 36 -3.93 6.35 -8.05
N TYR A 37 -4.61 5.39 -7.42
CA TYR A 37 -4.05 4.11 -7.02
C TYR A 37 -4.93 2.95 -7.51
N TYR A 38 -4.30 1.80 -7.74
CA TYR A 38 -4.97 0.57 -8.17
C TYR A 38 -5.33 -0.36 -7.01
N GLY A 39 -4.79 -0.09 -5.82
CA GLY A 39 -5.04 -0.82 -4.60
C GLY A 39 -4.04 -0.41 -3.52
N HIS A 40 -4.13 -1.05 -2.37
CA HIS A 40 -3.21 -0.83 -1.27
C HIS A 40 -2.84 -2.12 -0.54
N VAL A 41 -1.70 -2.10 0.12
CA VAL A 41 -1.20 -3.15 1.00
C VAL A 41 -0.88 -2.57 2.36
N ASP A 42 -1.28 -3.28 3.41
CA ASP A 42 -1.11 -2.87 4.79
C ASP A 42 -0.07 -3.78 5.47
N TYR A 43 0.87 -3.19 6.21
CA TYR A 43 1.89 -3.91 6.98
C TYR A 43 1.82 -3.55 8.45
N ASP A 44 2.17 -4.49 9.32
CA ASP A 44 2.36 -4.28 10.76
C ASP A 44 3.75 -3.73 11.11
N ARG A 45 4.58 -3.50 10.09
CA ARG A 45 5.91 -2.87 10.13
C ARG A 45 6.02 -1.75 9.11
N ASP A 46 6.98 -0.86 9.32
CA ASP A 46 7.46 0.04 8.28
C ASP A 46 8.20 -0.75 7.18
N LEU A 47 7.93 -0.41 5.92
CA LEU A 47 8.77 -0.82 4.81
C LEU A 47 10.03 0.06 4.76
N THR A 48 11.14 -0.54 4.35
CA THR A 48 12.37 0.23 4.10
C THR A 48 12.24 1.10 2.86
N ASP A 49 13.02 2.18 2.76
CA ASP A 49 13.07 3.02 1.55
C ASP A 49 13.40 2.21 0.29
N GLN A 50 14.20 1.16 0.43
CA GLN A 50 14.52 0.24 -0.66
C GLN A 50 13.29 -0.54 -1.11
N GLU A 51 12.51 -1.09 -0.19
CA GLU A 51 11.26 -1.81 -0.50
C GLU A 51 10.23 -0.88 -1.14
N VAL A 52 10.04 0.32 -0.60
CA VAL A 52 9.11 1.31 -1.17
C VAL A 52 9.52 1.67 -2.60
N LYS A 53 10.83 1.87 -2.84
CA LYS A 53 11.35 2.24 -4.16
C LYS A 53 11.31 1.07 -5.16
N GLU A 54 11.68 -0.14 -4.74
CA GLU A 54 11.71 -1.33 -5.60
C GLU A 54 10.33 -1.68 -6.15
N TYR A 55 9.29 -1.49 -5.34
CA TYR A 55 7.91 -1.78 -5.72
C TYR A 55 7.11 -0.55 -6.13
N GLU A 56 7.76 0.62 -6.21
CA GLU A 56 7.17 1.91 -6.60
C GLU A 56 5.89 2.24 -5.81
N LEU A 57 5.96 2.06 -4.49
CA LEU A 57 4.84 2.27 -3.58
C LEU A 57 4.73 3.73 -3.13
N TYR A 58 3.51 4.18 -2.90
CA TYR A 58 3.25 5.47 -2.27
C TYR A 58 2.92 5.30 -0.79
N ASP A 59 3.67 5.97 0.10
CA ASP A 59 3.43 5.92 1.55
C ASP A 59 2.13 6.65 1.91
N GLY A 60 1.16 5.87 2.39
CA GLY A 60 -0.14 6.37 2.82
C GLY A 60 -0.18 6.85 4.27
N GLY A 61 0.92 6.71 5.00
CA GLY A 61 1.01 6.99 6.42
C GLY A 61 0.62 5.83 7.34
N LYS A 62 0.64 6.13 8.64
CA LYS A 62 0.43 5.20 9.76
C LYS A 62 -0.94 5.44 10.41
N ASN A 63 -1.51 4.41 11.03
CA ASN A 63 -2.74 4.44 11.85
C ASN A 63 -4.08 4.29 11.09
N PHE A 64 -4.15 3.34 10.16
CA PHE A 64 -5.45 2.84 9.70
C PHE A 64 -5.83 1.63 10.56
N ASN A 65 -7.00 1.66 11.20
CA ASN A 65 -7.58 0.43 11.76
C ASN A 65 -8.04 -0.40 10.56
N ALA A 66 -7.52 -1.62 10.40
CA ALA A 66 -7.97 -2.57 9.37
C ALA A 66 -9.40 -3.12 9.61
N LEU A 67 -10.26 -2.30 10.24
CA LEU A 67 -11.65 -2.60 10.58
C LEU A 67 -12.65 -1.76 9.78
N ASP A 68 -12.19 -0.88 8.88
CA ASP A 68 -13.06 -0.29 7.86
C ASP A 68 -12.94 -1.16 6.60
N GLY A 69 -13.62 -2.31 6.66
CA GLY A 69 -13.88 -3.19 5.53
C GLY A 69 -15.24 -2.90 4.91
#